data_AF-A0A3D2UNG5-F1
#
_entry.id   AF-A0A3D2UNG5-F1
#
_cell.length_a   1.000
_cell.length_b   1.000
_cell.length_c   1.000
_cell.angle_alpha   90.00
_cell.angle_beta   90.00
_cell.angle_gamma   90.00
#
_symmetry.space_group_name_H-M   'P 1'
#
loop_
_entity.id
_entity.type
_entity.pdbx_description
1 polymer ?
#
loop_
_entity_poly.entity_id
_entity_poly.type
_entity_poly.pdbx_seq_one_letter_code
_entity_poly.pdbx_strand_id
1 'polypeptide(L)'
;MTIEKLGLTTKALQIVTEKPRLWEYRLFAQVIIDEIETVNRLFQRGHNAQTVIPDKISALPDLIDWLSKKNKEILVILNQLTDLVNSNTYEISSMSENIGGIVEYSRKIVVFYYQAIAWSQIVQNTPVDSRYEEIRREIDALSKGISTSIEQFGHELLKQINDAINSPSTGKPRTLTITLEVEISTDRIHSALERLTQEGEYTIDDIDLMTGQEFENFIAELFSRLGYETEITKASGDQGIDVIALKNGVKIGIQTKCYSGTIGNRAIQEAV
;
A
#
# COMPACT_ATOMS: atom_id res chain seq x y z
N MET A 1 27.15 -24.31 13.16
CA MET A 1 27.13 -22.99 13.85
C MET A 1 26.85 -23.23 15.33
N THR A 2 27.59 -22.63 16.26
CA THR A 2 27.35 -22.83 17.71
C THR A 2 26.12 -22.04 18.18
N ILE A 3 25.40 -22.53 19.20
CA ILE A 3 24.16 -21.91 19.71
C ILE A 3 24.40 -20.45 20.14
N GLU A 4 25.56 -20.17 20.74
CA GLU A 4 25.96 -18.81 21.15
C GLU A 4 26.04 -17.82 19.99
N LYS A 5 26.35 -18.29 18.77
CA LYS A 5 26.40 -17.45 17.55
C LYS A 5 25.03 -17.11 16.98
N LEU A 6 23.95 -17.73 17.48
CA LEU A 6 22.59 -17.48 17.01
C LEU A 6 22.00 -16.17 17.57
N GLY A 7 22.55 -15.61 18.64
CA GLY A 7 22.05 -14.36 19.24
C GLY A 7 20.64 -14.49 19.82
N LEU A 8 20.29 -15.65 20.37
CA LEU A 8 18.96 -15.92 20.94
C LEU A 8 18.75 -15.19 22.27
N THR A 9 17.51 -14.76 22.52
CA THR A 9 17.12 -14.22 23.83
C THR A 9 17.15 -15.29 24.91
N THR A 10 17.07 -14.87 26.18
CA THR A 10 16.97 -15.79 27.32
C THR A 10 15.80 -16.77 27.19
N LYS A 11 14.63 -16.32 26.71
CA LYS A 11 13.45 -17.19 26.53
C LYS A 11 13.69 -18.24 25.45
N ALA A 12 14.22 -17.84 24.30
CA ALA A 12 14.53 -18.76 23.21
C ALA A 12 15.64 -19.76 23.59
N LEU A 13 16.67 -19.31 24.31
CA LEU A 13 17.73 -20.19 24.83
C LEU A 13 17.17 -21.24 25.80
N GLN A 14 16.27 -20.84 26.70
CA GLN A 14 15.63 -21.76 27.63
C GLN A 14 14.88 -22.89 26.91
N ILE A 15 14.14 -22.56 25.84
CA ILE A 15 13.45 -23.56 25.02
C ILE A 15 14.43 -24.55 24.39
N VAL A 16 15.57 -24.07 23.87
CA VAL A 16 16.61 -24.91 23.26
C VAL A 16 17.28 -25.83 24.29
N THR A 17 17.48 -25.33 25.52
CA THR A 17 18.13 -26.10 26.60
C THR A 17 17.21 -27.14 27.20
N GLU A 18 15.97 -26.76 27.53
CA GLU A 18 15.01 -27.64 28.22
C GLU A 18 14.33 -28.63 27.27
N LYS A 19 14.25 -28.30 25.98
CA LYS A 19 13.52 -29.06 24.95
C LYS A 19 12.15 -29.57 25.44
N PRO A 20 11.25 -28.67 25.89
CA PRO A 20 9.92 -29.06 26.31
C PRO A 20 9.12 -29.72 25.16
N ARG A 21 7.94 -30.25 25.47
CA ARG A 21 7.08 -30.85 24.45
C ARG A 21 6.77 -29.82 23.34
N LEU A 22 6.99 -30.22 22.08
CA LEU A 22 6.87 -29.37 20.88
C LEU A 22 7.85 -28.17 20.88
N TRP A 23 9.07 -28.35 21.40
CA TRP A 23 10.07 -27.28 21.55
C TRP A 23 10.45 -26.62 20.21
N GLU A 24 10.42 -27.35 19.10
CA GLU A 24 10.76 -26.84 17.77
C GLU A 24 9.82 -25.71 17.37
N TYR A 25 8.51 -25.95 17.53
CA TYR A 25 7.46 -24.97 17.23
C TYR A 25 7.43 -23.83 18.25
N ARG A 26 7.73 -24.13 19.52
CA ARG A 26 7.89 -23.10 20.55
C ARG A 26 9.06 -22.17 20.25
N LEU A 27 10.19 -22.72 19.83
CA LEU A 27 11.36 -21.96 19.43
C LEU A 27 11.06 -21.10 18.21
N PHE A 28 10.46 -21.71 17.17
CA PHE A 28 10.06 -21.01 15.95
C PHE A 28 9.20 -19.77 16.26
N ALA A 29 8.16 -19.93 17.08
CA ALA A 29 7.28 -18.86 17.48
C ALA A 29 7.98 -17.81 18.38
N GLN A 30 8.78 -18.26 19.35
CA GLN A 30 9.47 -17.37 20.27
C GLN A 30 10.50 -16.49 19.55
N VAL A 31 11.22 -17.03 18.57
CA VAL A 31 12.17 -16.24 17.76
C VAL A 31 11.43 -15.17 16.96
N ILE A 32 10.27 -15.47 16.38
CA ILE A 32 9.46 -14.46 15.68
C ILE A 32 9.10 -13.31 16.63
N ILE A 33 8.58 -13.63 17.81
CA ILE A 33 8.20 -12.63 18.82
C ILE A 33 9.40 -11.77 19.22
N ASP A 34 10.53 -12.39 19.55
CA ASP A 34 11.73 -11.69 20.03
C ASP A 34 12.34 -10.76 18.96
N GLU A 35 12.35 -11.19 17.70
CA GLU A 35 12.89 -10.42 16.58
C GLU A 35 11.94 -9.25 16.24
N ILE A 36 10.62 -9.44 16.32
CA ILE A 36 9.63 -8.35 16.17
C ILE A 36 9.81 -7.28 17.26
N GLU A 37 9.96 -7.68 18.54
CA GLU A 37 10.27 -6.74 19.62
C GLU A 37 11.56 -5.94 19.36
N THR A 38 12.54 -6.57 18.69
CA THR A 38 13.78 -5.92 18.30
C THR A 38 13.54 -4.91 17.17
N VAL A 39 12.79 -5.28 16.13
CA VAL A 39 12.38 -4.38 15.06
C VAL A 39 11.62 -3.16 15.61
N ASN A 40 10.65 -3.38 16.50
CA ASN A 40 9.87 -2.30 17.11
C ASN A 40 10.74 -1.32 17.90
N ARG A 41 11.72 -1.82 18.67
CA ARG A 41 12.67 -0.96 19.40
C ARG A 41 13.57 -0.15 18.46
N LEU A 42 13.94 -0.70 17.30
CA LEU A 42 14.74 0.03 16.31
C LEU A 42 13.96 1.21 15.75
N PHE A 43 12.71 1.00 15.33
CA PHE A 43 11.87 2.06 14.77
C PHE A 43 11.46 3.12 15.81
N GLN A 44 11.20 2.71 17.07
CA GLN A 44 10.95 3.67 18.17
C GLN A 44 12.13 4.61 18.45
N ARG A 45 13.37 4.19 18.15
CA ARG A 45 14.58 5.00 18.34
C ARG A 45 14.85 5.98 17.18
N GLY A 46 13.89 6.15 16.27
CA GLY A 46 14.02 7.06 15.14
C GLY A 46 14.91 6.52 14.03
N HIS A 47 15.03 5.19 13.91
CA HIS A 47 15.65 4.60 12.72
C HIS A 47 14.74 4.87 11.52
N ASN A 48 15.12 5.85 10.69
CA ASN A 48 14.37 6.22 9.50
C ASN A 48 14.86 5.40 8.31
N ALA A 49 13.94 4.72 7.63
CA ALA A 49 14.24 3.99 6.40
C ALA A 49 14.63 4.89 5.21
N GLN A 50 14.52 6.23 5.35
CA GLN A 50 14.80 7.20 4.29
C GLN A 50 15.84 8.25 4.71
N THR A 51 16.83 8.44 3.85
CA THR A 51 17.80 9.55 3.89
C THR A 51 17.41 10.72 2.97
N VAL A 52 16.43 10.51 2.07
CA VAL A 52 15.97 11.50 1.07
C VAL A 52 14.47 11.69 1.22
N ILE A 53 14.05 12.93 1.51
CA ILE A 53 12.65 13.32 1.57
C ILE A 53 12.20 13.60 0.14
N PRO A 54 11.19 12.90 -0.41
CA PRO A 54 10.67 13.20 -1.73
C PRO A 54 9.97 14.57 -1.76
N ASP A 55 9.88 15.17 -2.95
CA ASP A 55 9.09 16.38 -3.16
C ASP A 55 7.63 16.15 -2.75
N LYS A 56 6.98 17.23 -2.30
CA LYS A 56 5.58 17.16 -1.85
C LYS A 56 4.67 16.83 -3.03
N ILE A 57 3.82 15.82 -2.85
CA ILE A 57 2.79 15.46 -3.83
C ILE A 57 1.63 16.47 -3.73
N SER A 58 1.50 17.32 -4.73
CA SER A 58 0.47 18.37 -4.81
C SER A 58 -0.47 18.25 -6.02
N ALA A 59 -0.10 17.49 -7.04
CA ALA A 59 -0.92 17.28 -8.23
C ALA A 59 -1.49 15.85 -8.29
N LEU A 60 -2.64 15.70 -8.97
CA LEU A 60 -3.32 14.41 -9.11
C LEU A 60 -2.49 13.41 -9.93
N PRO A 61 -1.85 13.76 -11.05
CA PRO A 61 -0.99 12.82 -11.79
C PRO A 61 0.15 12.26 -10.93
N ASP A 62 0.81 13.10 -10.14
CA ASP A 62 1.89 12.68 -9.23
C ASP A 62 1.38 11.75 -8.13
N LEU A 63 0.18 12.02 -7.60
CA LEU A 63 -0.47 11.12 -6.65
C LEU A 63 -0.74 9.75 -7.27
N ILE A 64 -1.29 9.69 -8.48
CA ILE A 64 -1.61 8.43 -9.16
C ILE A 64 -0.33 7.63 -9.44
N ASP A 65 0.74 8.27 -9.91
CA ASP A 65 2.04 7.61 -10.11
C ASP A 65 2.59 7.06 -8.80
N TRP A 66 2.59 7.87 -7.74
CA TRP A 66 3.04 7.46 -6.41
C TRP A 66 2.21 6.28 -5.87
N LEU A 67 0.88 6.33 -6.00
CA LEU A 67 -0.01 5.24 -5.57
C LEU A 67 0.29 3.94 -6.29
N SER A 68 0.44 3.99 -7.62
CA SER A 68 0.77 2.83 -8.45
C SER A 68 2.09 2.20 -8.01
N LYS A 69 3.12 3.03 -7.77
CA LYS A 69 4.42 2.61 -7.27
C LYS A 69 4.32 1.95 -5.89
N LYS A 70 3.63 2.59 -4.94
CA LYS A 70 3.45 2.06 -3.58
C LYS A 70 2.67 0.74 -3.58
N ASN A 71 1.62 0.64 -4.39
CA ASN A 71 0.84 -0.59 -4.55
C ASN A 71 1.70 -1.74 -5.10
N LYS A 72 2.54 -1.47 -6.11
CA LYS A 72 3.46 -2.48 -6.64
C LYS A 72 4.47 -2.95 -5.59
N GLU A 73 5.03 -2.04 -4.82
CA GLU A 73 5.99 -2.37 -3.76
C GLU A 73 5.37 -3.28 -2.68
N ILE A 74 4.16 -2.97 -2.19
CA ILE A 74 3.52 -3.78 -1.14
C ILE A 74 3.07 -5.16 -1.67
N LEU A 75 2.64 -5.24 -2.94
CA LEU A 75 2.32 -6.53 -3.58
C LEU A 75 3.55 -7.43 -3.74
N VAL A 76 4.74 -6.85 -4.01
CA VAL A 76 5.99 -7.62 -4.05
C VAL A 76 6.29 -8.24 -2.68
N ILE A 77 6.13 -7.47 -1.60
CA ILE A 77 6.31 -7.97 -0.22
C ILE A 77 5.34 -9.12 0.05
N LEU A 78 4.05 -8.94 -0.28
CA LEU A 78 3.02 -9.96 -0.06
C LEU A 78 3.27 -11.25 -0.83
N ASN A 79 3.64 -11.14 -2.11
CA ASN A 79 3.91 -12.30 -2.97
C ASN A 79 5.14 -13.07 -2.46
N GLN A 80 6.20 -12.38 -2.07
CA GLN A 80 7.40 -13.02 -1.52
C GLN A 80 7.13 -13.71 -0.16
N LEU A 81 6.29 -13.12 0.69
CA LEU A 81 5.84 -13.77 1.93
C LEU A 81 5.01 -15.02 1.62
N THR A 82 4.08 -14.92 0.66
CA THR A 82 3.23 -16.02 0.20
C THR A 82 4.09 -17.17 -0.33
N ASP A 83 5.07 -16.87 -1.18
CA ASP A 83 6.01 -17.85 -1.72
C ASP A 83 6.83 -18.50 -0.59
N LEU A 84 7.33 -17.73 0.38
CA LEU A 84 8.09 -18.27 1.51
C LEU A 84 7.26 -19.28 2.33
N VAL A 85 6.02 -18.91 2.66
CA VAL A 85 5.14 -19.71 3.53
C VAL A 85 4.61 -20.95 2.79
N ASN A 86 4.36 -20.84 1.48
CA ASN A 86 3.86 -21.96 0.67
C ASN A 86 4.98 -22.82 0.05
N SER A 87 6.24 -22.42 0.18
CA SER A 87 7.35 -23.22 -0.32
C SER A 87 7.45 -24.54 0.48
N ASN A 88 7.33 -25.68 -0.21
CA ASN A 88 7.52 -27.03 0.38
C ASN A 88 8.94 -27.28 0.91
N THR A 89 9.81 -26.27 0.93
CA THR A 89 11.23 -26.41 1.28
C THR A 89 11.48 -26.46 2.79
N TYR A 90 10.50 -26.07 3.61
CA TYR A 90 10.64 -26.02 5.08
C TYR A 90 9.48 -26.73 5.77
N GLU A 91 9.37 -28.04 5.56
CA GLU A 91 8.64 -28.87 6.50
C GLU A 91 9.37 -28.82 7.86
N ILE A 92 8.81 -28.12 8.86
CA ILE A 92 9.39 -28.04 10.21
C ILE A 92 9.63 -29.45 10.81
N SER A 93 8.84 -30.45 10.38
CA SER A 93 9.04 -31.88 10.67
C SER A 93 10.37 -32.44 10.17
N SER A 94 10.92 -31.92 9.07
CA SER A 94 12.25 -32.25 8.54
C SER A 94 13.39 -31.51 9.26
N MET A 95 13.06 -30.54 10.12
CA MET A 95 14.01 -29.68 10.84
C MET A 95 14.20 -30.06 12.32
N SER A 96 13.68 -31.22 12.75
CA SER A 96 13.58 -31.63 14.17
C SER A 96 14.90 -31.70 14.95
N GLU A 97 16.05 -31.53 14.30
CA GLU A 97 17.37 -31.45 14.94
C GLU A 97 18.17 -30.19 14.59
N ASN A 98 17.66 -29.29 13.73
CA ASN A 98 18.38 -28.13 13.23
C ASN A 98 17.89 -26.81 13.83
N ILE A 99 18.35 -26.51 15.04
CA ILE A 99 18.10 -25.22 15.74
C ILE A 99 18.43 -24.03 14.82
N GLY A 100 19.55 -24.08 14.10
CA GLY A 100 19.96 -22.99 13.22
C GLY A 100 18.98 -22.74 12.09
N GLY A 101 18.47 -23.80 11.48
CA GLY A 101 17.46 -23.71 10.43
C GLY A 101 16.12 -23.15 10.93
N ILE A 102 15.67 -23.56 12.12
CA ILE A 102 14.45 -23.00 12.74
C ILE A 102 14.59 -21.48 12.92
N VAL A 103 15.71 -21.05 13.50
CA VAL A 103 15.99 -19.63 13.75
C VAL A 103 16.11 -18.85 12.45
N GLU A 104 16.79 -19.39 11.44
CA GLU A 104 16.91 -18.75 10.13
C GLU A 104 15.55 -18.59 9.45
N TYR A 105 14.70 -19.62 9.50
CA TYR A 105 13.37 -19.57 8.91
C TYR A 105 12.45 -18.57 9.64
N SER A 106 12.45 -18.56 10.97
CA SER A 106 11.76 -17.52 11.77
C SER A 106 12.19 -16.11 11.35
N ARG A 107 13.50 -15.88 11.18
CA ARG A 107 14.03 -14.59 10.76
C ARG A 107 13.61 -14.21 9.34
N LYS A 108 13.53 -15.16 8.42
CA LYS A 108 13.02 -14.90 7.05
C LYS A 108 11.58 -14.39 7.07
N ILE A 109 10.73 -14.88 7.97
CA ILE A 109 9.37 -14.34 8.15
C ILE A 109 9.44 -12.91 8.70
N VAL A 110 10.27 -12.66 9.72
CA VAL A 110 10.38 -11.33 10.35
C VAL A 110 10.96 -10.27 9.41
N VAL A 111 11.73 -10.65 8.39
CA VAL A 111 12.14 -9.72 7.33
C VAL A 111 10.92 -9.03 6.68
N PHE A 112 9.81 -9.75 6.47
CA PHE A 112 8.60 -9.17 5.89
C PHE A 112 7.87 -8.23 6.85
N TYR A 113 7.94 -8.49 8.17
CA TYR A 113 7.49 -7.53 9.18
C TYR A 113 8.29 -6.23 9.11
N TYR A 114 9.64 -6.33 9.10
CA TYR A 114 10.51 -5.18 8.96
C TYR A 114 10.21 -4.39 7.67
N GLN A 115 10.06 -5.07 6.53
CA GLN A 115 9.75 -4.43 5.26
C GLN A 115 8.40 -3.70 5.30
N ALA A 116 7.37 -4.28 5.90
CA ALA A 116 6.06 -3.65 6.06
C ALA A 116 6.16 -2.37 6.92
N ILE A 117 6.86 -2.42 8.06
CA ILE A 117 7.05 -1.25 8.92
C ILE A 117 7.90 -0.17 8.23
N ALA A 118 8.99 -0.55 7.56
CA ALA A 118 9.82 0.38 6.79
C ALA A 118 9.02 1.06 5.67
N TRP A 119 8.19 0.30 4.96
CA TRP A 119 7.31 0.81 3.92
C TRP A 119 6.26 1.77 4.49
N SER A 120 5.64 1.42 5.62
CA SER A 120 4.70 2.30 6.35
C SER A 120 5.35 3.64 6.70
N GLN A 121 6.58 3.61 7.24
CA GLN A 121 7.30 4.86 7.54
C GLN A 121 7.56 5.71 6.29
N ILE A 122 7.90 5.10 5.17
CA ILE A 122 8.08 5.81 3.89
C ILE A 122 6.78 6.49 3.46
N VAL A 123 5.66 5.77 3.51
CA VAL A 123 4.34 6.34 3.21
C VAL A 123 3.98 7.45 4.19
N GLN A 124 4.27 7.25 5.47
CA GLN A 124 3.95 8.22 6.52
C GLN A 124 4.76 9.51 6.42
N ASN A 125 6.01 9.41 5.96
CA ASN A 125 6.92 10.53 5.80
C ASN A 125 6.87 11.18 4.41
N THR A 126 6.15 10.59 3.45
CA THR A 126 5.96 11.21 2.13
C THR A 126 5.08 12.46 2.28
N PRO A 127 5.58 13.67 1.99
CA PRO A 127 4.78 14.88 2.10
C PRO A 127 3.69 14.89 1.03
N VAL A 128 2.44 15.16 1.43
CA VAL A 128 1.29 15.28 0.51
C VAL A 128 0.52 16.55 0.82
N ASP A 129 -0.20 17.09 -0.17
CA ASP A 129 -1.21 18.12 0.09
C ASP A 129 -2.33 17.60 1.00
N SER A 130 -2.92 18.50 1.78
CA SER A 130 -3.93 18.15 2.79
C SER A 130 -5.14 17.41 2.21
N ARG A 131 -5.46 17.66 0.93
CA ARG A 131 -6.53 16.94 0.20
C ARG A 131 -6.20 15.44 -0.02
N TYR A 132 -4.93 15.06 -0.12
CA TYR A 132 -4.52 13.66 -0.33
C TYR A 132 -4.21 12.91 0.96
N GLU A 133 -4.33 13.59 2.10
CA GLU A 133 -4.00 13.06 3.41
C GLU A 133 -4.87 11.84 3.78
N GLU A 134 -6.12 11.79 3.31
CA GLU A 134 -6.96 10.60 3.44
C GLU A 134 -6.40 9.40 2.67
N ILE A 135 -6.08 9.58 1.38
CA ILE A 135 -5.50 8.52 0.54
C ILE A 135 -4.20 7.99 1.15
N ARG A 136 -3.33 8.88 1.63
CA ARG A 136 -2.04 8.50 2.24
C ARG A 136 -2.26 7.58 3.44
N ARG A 137 -3.26 7.86 4.29
CA ARG A 137 -3.63 7.00 5.42
C ARG A 137 -4.18 5.64 4.98
N GLU A 138 -5.02 5.61 3.95
CA GLU A 138 -5.59 4.35 3.46
C GLU A 138 -4.53 3.47 2.78
N ILE A 139 -3.54 4.07 2.12
CA ILE A 139 -2.37 3.35 1.58
C ILE A 139 -1.49 2.80 2.69
N ASP A 140 -1.21 3.61 3.72
CA ASP A 140 -0.47 3.15 4.91
C ASP A 140 -1.14 1.91 5.54
N ALA A 141 -2.48 1.87 5.57
CA ALA A 141 -3.24 0.76 6.13
C ALA A 141 -2.95 -0.60 5.45
N LEU A 142 -2.50 -0.63 4.20
CA LEU A 142 -2.15 -1.87 3.49
C LEU A 142 -1.02 -2.63 4.20
N SER A 143 0.00 -1.90 4.68
CA SER A 143 1.11 -2.52 5.44
C SER A 143 0.67 -3.08 6.79
N LYS A 144 -0.40 -2.54 7.38
CA LYS A 144 -0.91 -2.99 8.68
C LYS A 144 -1.45 -4.41 8.62
N GLY A 145 -2.03 -4.82 7.49
CA GLY A 145 -2.46 -6.20 7.27
C GLY A 145 -1.30 -7.17 7.44
N ILE A 146 -0.19 -6.93 6.74
CA ILE A 146 1.02 -7.76 6.81
C ILE A 146 1.64 -7.73 8.21
N SER A 147 1.86 -6.53 8.77
CA SER A 147 2.54 -6.39 10.05
C SER A 147 1.75 -7.03 11.19
N THR A 148 0.43 -6.80 11.24
CA THR A 148 -0.44 -7.33 12.30
C THR A 148 -0.51 -8.85 12.24
N SER A 149 -0.67 -9.42 11.04
CA SER A 149 -0.72 -10.87 10.86
C SER A 149 0.56 -11.55 11.33
N ILE A 150 1.74 -11.03 10.97
CA ILE A 150 3.02 -11.62 11.39
C ILE A 150 3.24 -11.46 12.91
N GLU A 151 2.86 -10.31 13.48
CA GLU A 151 2.95 -10.05 14.91
C GLU A 151 2.08 -11.01 15.74
N GLN A 152 0.84 -11.23 15.31
CA GLN A 152 -0.08 -12.12 16.00
C GLN A 152 0.30 -13.59 15.83
N PHE A 153 0.82 -13.98 14.67
CA PHE A 153 1.13 -15.37 14.33
C PHE A 153 1.98 -16.10 15.38
N GLY A 154 3.06 -15.48 15.86
CA GLY A 154 3.92 -16.09 16.89
C GLY A 154 3.16 -16.34 18.20
N HIS A 155 2.37 -15.36 18.66
CA HIS A 155 1.59 -15.48 19.88
C HIS A 155 0.47 -16.51 19.77
N GLU A 156 -0.23 -16.54 18.65
CA GLU A 156 -1.30 -17.48 18.37
C GLU A 156 -0.78 -18.92 18.28
N LEU A 157 0.37 -19.12 17.64
CA LEU A 157 1.02 -20.44 17.59
C LEU A 157 1.36 -20.95 18.99
N LEU A 158 1.99 -20.13 19.84
CA LEU A 158 2.28 -20.52 21.23
C LEU A 158 1.00 -20.83 22.01
N LYS A 159 -0.04 -20.03 21.83
CA LYS A 159 -1.35 -20.25 22.46
C LYS A 159 -1.95 -21.59 22.03
N GLN A 160 -2.02 -21.88 20.73
CA GLN A 160 -2.52 -23.13 20.20
C GLN A 160 -1.74 -24.35 20.71
N ILE A 161 -0.41 -24.26 20.79
CA ILE A 161 0.45 -25.31 21.37
C ILE A 161 0.13 -25.54 22.85
N ASN A 162 0.03 -24.47 23.64
CA ASN A 162 -0.26 -24.57 25.07
C ASN A 162 -1.65 -25.16 25.32
N ASP A 163 -2.66 -24.69 24.59
CA ASP A 163 -4.03 -25.19 24.68
C ASP A 163 -4.09 -26.67 24.30
N ALA A 164 -3.37 -27.08 23.26
CA ALA A 164 -3.28 -28.47 22.81
C ALA A 164 -2.55 -29.39 23.80
N ILE A 165 -1.58 -28.89 24.56
CA ILE A 165 -0.86 -29.67 25.58
C ILE A 165 -1.70 -29.82 26.86
N ASN A 166 -2.40 -28.75 27.25
CA ASN A 166 -3.16 -28.71 28.50
C ASN A 166 -4.54 -29.37 28.38
N SER A 167 -5.07 -29.54 27.16
CA SER A 167 -6.37 -30.19 26.94
C SER A 167 -6.32 -31.70 27.24
N PRO A 168 -7.34 -32.28 27.92
CA PRO A 168 -7.38 -33.70 28.30
C PRO A 168 -7.19 -34.64 27.11
N SER A 169 -6.33 -35.67 27.23
CA SER A 169 -6.10 -36.63 26.13
C SER A 169 -7.39 -37.39 25.79
N THR A 170 -7.74 -37.43 24.50
CA THR A 170 -8.89 -38.19 23.98
C THR A 170 -8.49 -39.57 23.43
N GLY A 171 -7.21 -39.95 23.56
CA GLY A 171 -6.66 -41.19 22.99
C GLY A 171 -6.48 -41.19 21.47
N LYS A 172 -6.90 -40.13 20.77
CA LYS A 172 -6.69 -39.93 19.32
C LYS A 172 -5.56 -38.92 19.07
N PRO A 173 -4.78 -39.07 17.97
CA PRO A 173 -3.83 -38.04 17.55
C PRO A 173 -4.53 -36.69 17.34
N ARG A 174 -3.89 -35.61 17.81
CA ARG A 174 -4.34 -34.25 17.56
C ARG A 174 -3.57 -33.67 16.38
N THR A 175 -4.30 -33.08 15.45
CA THR A 175 -3.74 -32.30 14.35
C THR A 175 -3.87 -30.82 14.69
N LEU A 176 -2.75 -30.08 14.62
CA LEU A 176 -2.74 -28.63 14.73
C LEU A 176 -2.52 -28.05 13.34
N THR A 177 -3.45 -27.21 12.89
CA THR A 177 -3.32 -26.47 11.63
C THR A 177 -2.83 -25.06 11.96
N ILE A 178 -1.66 -24.72 11.44
CA ILE A 178 -1.03 -23.42 11.66
C ILE A 178 -1.17 -22.63 10.36
N THR A 179 -1.82 -21.48 10.41
CA THR A 179 -2.09 -20.64 9.24
C THR A 179 -1.59 -19.23 9.52
N LEU A 180 -0.82 -18.66 8.58
CA LEU A 180 -0.58 -17.22 8.52
C LEU A 180 -1.56 -16.64 7.51
N GLU A 181 -2.54 -15.89 7.99
CA GLU A 181 -3.54 -15.24 7.15
C GLU A 181 -3.28 -13.74 7.12
N VAL A 182 -3.22 -13.17 5.92
CA VAL A 182 -2.98 -11.74 5.69
C VAL A 182 -4.19 -11.14 4.99
N GLU A 183 -4.86 -10.21 5.65
CA GLU A 183 -6.01 -9.49 5.11
C GLU A 183 -5.62 -8.08 4.70
N ILE A 184 -5.91 -7.73 3.44
CA ILE A 184 -5.64 -6.39 2.87
C ILE A 184 -6.86 -5.98 2.05
N SER A 185 -7.39 -4.77 2.30
CA SER A 185 -8.50 -4.18 1.54
C SER A 185 -8.06 -2.89 0.86
N THR A 186 -8.47 -2.72 -0.39
CA THR A 186 -8.24 -1.51 -1.19
C THR A 186 -9.50 -0.66 -1.36
N ASP A 187 -10.65 -1.11 -0.83
CA ASP A 187 -11.95 -0.47 -1.09
C ASP A 187 -11.98 0.98 -0.60
N ARG A 188 -11.34 1.23 0.56
CA ARG A 188 -11.26 2.57 1.14
C ARG A 188 -10.41 3.53 0.31
N ILE A 189 -9.36 3.02 -0.34
CA ILE A 189 -8.52 3.80 -1.26
C ILE A 189 -9.35 4.21 -2.48
N HIS A 190 -10.12 3.26 -3.04
CA HIS A 190 -11.00 3.53 -4.17
C HIS A 190 -12.04 4.60 -3.82
N SER A 191 -12.75 4.45 -2.70
CA SER A 191 -13.74 5.45 -2.27
C SER A 191 -13.11 6.82 -1.96
N ALA A 192 -11.88 6.88 -1.45
CA ALA A 192 -11.17 8.14 -1.21
C ALA A 192 -10.78 8.84 -2.52
N LEU A 193 -10.35 8.07 -3.54
CA LEU A 193 -10.09 8.60 -4.88
C LEU A 193 -11.36 9.14 -5.54
N GLU A 194 -12.49 8.43 -5.41
CA GLU A 194 -13.78 8.88 -5.95
C GLU A 194 -14.25 10.20 -5.31
N ARG A 195 -14.09 10.37 -3.99
CA ARG A 195 -14.39 11.64 -3.33
C ARG A 195 -13.53 12.77 -3.86
N LEU A 196 -12.24 12.52 -4.07
CA LEU A 196 -11.30 13.52 -4.56
C LEU A 196 -11.55 13.95 -6.00
N THR A 197 -12.06 13.06 -6.85
CA THR A 197 -12.44 13.40 -8.22
C THR A 197 -13.84 14.02 -8.31
N GLN A 198 -14.72 13.74 -7.35
CA GLN A 198 -16.04 14.38 -7.26
C GLN A 198 -16.01 15.78 -6.63
N GLU A 199 -15.01 16.08 -5.79
CA GLU A 199 -14.83 17.39 -5.14
C GLU A 199 -13.92 18.38 -5.91
N GLY A 200 -13.29 17.97 -7.02
CA GLY A 200 -12.26 18.75 -7.72
C GLY A 200 -12.71 19.36 -9.05
N GLU A 201 -12.74 20.70 -9.13
CA GLU A 201 -12.59 21.46 -10.37
C GLU A 201 -11.34 20.99 -11.15
N TYR A 202 -11.46 20.91 -12.47
CA TYR A 202 -10.33 20.68 -13.37
C TYR A 202 -9.23 21.73 -13.12
N THR A 203 -7.98 21.31 -12.93
CA THR A 203 -6.85 22.25 -12.85
C THR A 203 -6.44 22.72 -14.26
N ILE A 204 -5.71 23.83 -14.39
CA ILE A 204 -5.21 24.31 -15.69
C ILE A 204 -4.33 23.24 -16.37
N ASP A 205 -3.53 22.51 -15.58
CA ASP A 205 -2.70 21.41 -16.11
C ASP A 205 -3.56 20.21 -16.55
N ASP A 206 -4.65 19.90 -15.85
CA ASP A 206 -5.61 18.88 -16.29
C ASP A 206 -6.29 19.30 -17.60
N ILE A 207 -6.58 20.59 -17.75
CA ILE A 207 -7.18 21.20 -18.95
C ILE A 207 -6.20 21.17 -20.14
N ASP A 208 -4.92 21.46 -19.92
CA ASP A 208 -3.87 21.45 -20.95
C ASP A 208 -3.55 20.04 -21.47
N LEU A 209 -3.90 19.02 -20.69
CA LEU A 209 -3.76 17.60 -21.05
C LEU A 209 -5.03 17.02 -21.70
N MET A 210 -6.14 17.77 -21.78
CA MET A 210 -7.37 17.30 -22.41
C MET A 210 -7.21 17.15 -23.92
N THR A 211 -7.78 16.08 -24.46
CA THR A 211 -8.05 16.01 -25.90
C THR A 211 -9.08 17.08 -26.29
N GLY A 212 -9.14 17.45 -27.57
CA GLY A 212 -10.11 18.46 -28.06
C GLY A 212 -11.56 18.14 -27.64
N GLN A 213 -11.97 16.88 -27.72
CA GLN A 213 -13.30 16.45 -27.32
C GLN A 213 -13.54 16.53 -25.80
N GLU A 214 -12.53 16.23 -24.98
CA GLU A 214 -12.60 16.37 -23.52
C GLU A 214 -12.68 17.83 -23.10
N PHE A 215 -11.95 18.71 -23.81
CA PHE A 215 -12.00 20.15 -23.60
C PHE A 215 -13.38 20.74 -23.96
N GLU A 216 -14.00 20.28 -25.04
CA GLU A 216 -15.38 20.65 -25.40
C GLU A 216 -16.39 20.24 -24.31
N ASN A 217 -16.26 19.01 -23.79
CA ASN A 217 -17.09 18.51 -22.68
C ASN A 217 -16.89 19.36 -21.41
N PHE A 218 -15.65 19.71 -21.08
CA PHE A 218 -15.30 20.57 -19.95
C PHE A 218 -15.96 21.95 -20.05
N ILE A 219 -15.91 22.59 -21.22
CA ILE A 219 -16.52 23.90 -21.45
C ILE A 219 -18.05 23.83 -21.35
N ALA A 220 -18.69 22.77 -21.86
CA ALA A 220 -20.13 22.57 -21.70
C ALA A 220 -20.51 22.42 -20.21
N GLU A 221 -19.75 21.64 -19.44
CA GLU A 221 -19.98 21.46 -18.02
C GLU A 221 -19.80 22.77 -17.22
N LEU A 222 -18.76 23.57 -17.55
CA LEU A 222 -18.52 24.89 -16.97
C LEU A 222 -19.74 25.81 -17.15
N PHE A 223 -20.25 25.92 -18.37
CA PHE A 223 -21.42 26.76 -18.65
C PHE A 223 -22.70 26.21 -17.99
N SER A 224 -22.85 24.89 -17.89
CA SER A 224 -23.95 24.26 -17.16
C SER A 224 -23.94 24.64 -15.68
N ARG A 225 -22.76 24.58 -15.02
CA ARG A 225 -22.58 25.02 -13.62
C ARG A 225 -22.83 26.51 -13.42
N LEU A 226 -22.61 27.33 -14.45
CA LEU A 226 -22.98 28.76 -14.46
C LEU A 226 -24.48 29.01 -14.71
N GLY A 227 -25.30 27.95 -14.77
CA GLY A 227 -26.75 28.01 -14.89
C GLY A 227 -27.23 28.25 -16.33
N TYR A 228 -26.48 27.77 -17.32
CA TYR A 228 -26.91 27.70 -18.72
C TYR A 228 -27.42 26.30 -19.04
N GLU A 229 -28.38 26.18 -19.95
CA GLU A 229 -28.66 24.93 -20.63
C GLU A 229 -27.65 24.77 -21.76
N THR A 230 -26.92 23.66 -21.81
CA THR A 230 -25.80 23.47 -22.75
C THR A 230 -25.99 22.26 -23.65
N GLU A 231 -25.58 22.38 -24.91
CA GLU A 231 -25.61 21.31 -25.92
C GLU A 231 -24.27 21.27 -26.67
N ILE A 232 -23.68 20.09 -26.83
CA ILE A 232 -22.46 19.88 -27.63
C ILE A 232 -22.87 19.58 -29.07
N THR A 233 -22.27 20.27 -30.03
CA THR A 233 -22.59 20.13 -31.45
C THR A 233 -21.83 18.96 -32.08
N LYS A 234 -22.24 18.51 -33.27
CA LYS A 234 -21.51 17.45 -34.00
C LYS A 234 -20.62 18.10 -35.05
N ALA A 235 -19.39 17.60 -35.19
CA ALA A 235 -18.32 18.15 -36.02
C ALA A 235 -18.60 18.37 -37.53
N SER A 236 -19.81 18.08 -38.06
CA SER A 236 -20.12 18.29 -39.49
C SER A 236 -21.31 19.23 -39.69
N GLY A 237 -21.05 20.38 -40.32
CA GLY A 237 -22.07 21.31 -40.82
C GLY A 237 -22.17 22.64 -40.05
N ASP A 238 -21.57 22.74 -38.87
CA ASP A 238 -21.96 23.75 -37.87
C ASP A 238 -21.01 24.97 -37.81
N GLN A 239 -20.41 25.35 -38.95
CA GLN A 239 -19.55 26.54 -39.08
C GLN A 239 -18.41 26.68 -38.04
N GLY A 240 -18.06 25.60 -37.32
CA GLY A 240 -17.02 25.57 -36.29
C GLY A 240 -17.49 25.91 -34.87
N ILE A 241 -18.77 25.84 -34.55
CA ILE A 241 -19.28 25.96 -33.17
C ILE A 241 -19.25 24.57 -32.51
N ASP A 242 -18.68 24.45 -31.31
CA ASP A 242 -18.49 23.17 -30.60
C ASP A 242 -19.47 23.01 -29.42
N VAL A 243 -19.85 24.13 -28.77
CA VAL A 243 -20.81 24.14 -27.65
C VAL A 243 -21.84 25.25 -27.85
N ILE A 244 -23.09 24.96 -27.54
CA ILE A 244 -24.20 25.93 -27.50
C ILE A 244 -24.62 26.10 -26.04
N ALA A 245 -24.77 27.33 -25.58
CA ALA A 245 -25.26 27.66 -24.23
C ALA A 245 -26.48 28.59 -24.30
N LEU A 246 -27.55 28.28 -23.57
CA LEU A 246 -28.80 29.04 -23.52
C LEU A 246 -29.10 29.47 -22.08
N LYS A 247 -29.36 30.76 -21.89
CA LYS A 247 -29.85 31.28 -20.60
C LYS A 247 -30.74 32.49 -20.82
N ASN A 248 -31.89 32.53 -20.14
CA ASN A 248 -32.86 33.63 -20.22
C ASN A 248 -33.29 33.98 -21.67
N GLY A 249 -33.44 32.96 -22.53
CA GLY A 249 -33.85 33.14 -23.94
C GLY A 249 -32.75 33.63 -24.90
N VAL A 250 -31.51 33.79 -24.42
CA VAL A 250 -30.36 34.19 -25.25
C VAL A 250 -29.47 32.97 -25.52
N LYS A 251 -29.29 32.65 -26.81
CA LYS A 251 -28.48 31.52 -27.30
C LYS A 251 -27.08 32.00 -27.69
N ILE A 252 -26.05 31.34 -27.17
CA ILE A 252 -24.63 31.63 -27.41
C ILE A 252 -23.99 30.40 -28.09
N GLY A 253 -23.28 30.61 -29.20
CA GLY A 253 -22.42 29.61 -29.82
C GLY A 253 -20.97 29.82 -29.38
N ILE A 254 -20.34 28.76 -28.88
CA ILE A 254 -19.00 28.75 -28.32
C ILE A 254 -18.14 27.84 -29.21
N GLN A 255 -17.08 28.40 -29.77
CA GLN A 255 -16.02 27.64 -30.44
C GLN A 255 -14.84 27.50 -29.48
N THR A 256 -14.33 26.29 -29.37
CA THR A 256 -13.19 25.92 -28.53
C THR A 256 -11.99 25.59 -29.41
N LYS A 257 -10.78 25.94 -28.95
CA LYS A 257 -9.54 25.57 -29.61
C LYS A 257 -8.52 25.18 -28.56
N CYS A 258 -8.24 23.89 -28.45
CA CYS A 258 -7.23 23.34 -27.56
C CYS A 258 -5.97 23.00 -28.39
N TYR A 259 -4.85 23.68 -28.14
CA TYR A 259 -3.58 23.46 -28.83
C TYR A 259 -2.57 22.82 -27.87
N SER A 260 -2.04 21.65 -28.21
CA SER A 260 -0.99 21.00 -27.41
C SER A 260 0.41 21.33 -27.95
N GLY A 261 1.19 22.10 -27.20
CA GLY A 261 2.61 22.34 -27.46
C GLY A 261 3.19 23.53 -26.70
N THR A 262 4.43 23.42 -26.20
CA THR A 262 5.20 24.56 -25.68
C THR A 262 5.37 25.60 -26.78
N ILE A 263 4.82 26.79 -26.54
CA ILE A 263 5.05 27.96 -27.37
C ILE A 263 6.56 28.27 -27.34
N GLY A 264 7.27 27.93 -28.42
CA GLY A 264 8.70 28.24 -28.56
C GLY A 264 8.93 29.76 -28.57
N ASN A 265 10.07 30.19 -28.03
CA ASN A 265 10.51 31.60 -27.85
C ASN A 265 10.40 32.55 -29.08
N ARG A 266 9.98 32.08 -30.26
CA ARG A 266 9.67 32.93 -31.42
C ARG A 266 8.27 33.53 -31.41
N ALA A 267 7.32 33.04 -30.59
CA ALA A 267 5.98 33.65 -30.53
C ALA A 267 5.90 34.88 -29.60
N ILE A 268 6.91 35.11 -28.75
CA ILE A 268 6.94 36.22 -27.78
C ILE A 268 7.43 37.54 -28.44
N GLN A 269 8.00 37.52 -29.66
CA GLN A 269 8.51 38.73 -30.32
C GLN A 269 7.52 39.46 -31.26
N GLU A 270 6.31 38.92 -31.50
CA GLU A 270 5.29 39.62 -32.31
C GLU A 270 4.08 40.14 -31.50
N ALA A 271 4.08 39.95 -30.18
CA ALA A 271 3.13 40.61 -29.29
C ALA A 271 3.88 41.69 -28.48
N VAL A 272 3.95 42.88 -29.06
CA VAL A 272 4.17 44.16 -28.36
C VAL A 272 2.95 44.48 -27.52
#